data_AF-A0A9R0RSF5-F1
#
_entry.id   AF-A0A9R0RSF5-F1
#
_cell.length_a   1.000
_cell.length_b   1.000
_cell.length_c   1.000
_cell.angle_alpha   90.00
_cell.angle_beta   90.00
_cell.angle_gamma   90.00
#
_symmetry.space_group_name_H-M   'P 1'
#
loop_
_entity.id
_entity.type
_entity.pdbx_description
1 polymer ?
#
loop_
_entity_poly.entity_id
_entity_poly.type
_entity_poly.pdbx_seq_one_letter_code
_entity_poly.pdbx_strand_id
1 'polypeptide(L)'
;MCVHPKFLHSNATSHKWPFGAVAELLDNAVDEIKTGATRIVVDKIVNKRNGSPALLVQDDGGGMDPDSMRRCMSFGFSDKQSGSSIGQYGNGFKTSTMRLGADAIVFSRCMKGSGPTQSVGLLSYTFLAETGQKDVVVPMVDYKYDLLTGDAIQYERHGADQFCSNLSVLLKWSPFATEEDLMGNFSDIGPHGTKIIVFNLWSNDDGVLELDFDTKEEDIMISGAPNPAETTNAVKRTNENHLSNQLRYSLRVSISHG
;
A
#
# COMPACT_ATOMS: atom_id res chain seq x y z
N MET A 1 -19.40 -5.86 12.68
CA MET A 1 -19.96 -6.57 11.51
C MET A 1 -18.85 -7.47 10.99
N CYS A 2 -19.08 -8.77 10.89
CA CYS A 2 -18.08 -9.70 10.38
C CYS A 2 -18.05 -9.65 8.86
N VAL A 3 -16.86 -9.42 8.27
CA VAL A 3 -16.67 -9.35 6.82
C VAL A 3 -15.98 -10.64 6.39
N HIS A 4 -16.59 -11.39 5.48
CA HIS A 4 -16.00 -12.61 4.94
C HIS A 4 -14.83 -12.27 3.99
N PRO A 5 -13.69 -13.01 3.99
CA PRO A 5 -12.53 -12.69 3.15
C PRO A 5 -12.82 -12.53 1.65
N LYS A 6 -13.80 -13.26 1.11
CA LYS A 6 -14.28 -13.09 -0.28
C LYS A 6 -14.70 -11.64 -0.61
N PHE A 7 -15.16 -10.87 0.37
CA PHE A 7 -15.50 -9.46 0.16
C PHE A 7 -14.26 -8.61 -0.18
N LEU A 8 -13.04 -8.97 0.24
CA LEU A 8 -11.82 -8.24 -0.16
C LEU A 8 -11.67 -8.26 -1.68
N HIS A 9 -11.81 -9.44 -2.27
CA HIS A 9 -11.73 -9.63 -3.72
C HIS A 9 -12.93 -9.03 -4.46
N SER A 10 -14.16 -9.19 -3.95
CA SER A 10 -15.33 -8.57 -4.57
C SER A 10 -15.31 -7.04 -4.51
N ASN A 11 -14.78 -6.46 -3.43
CA ASN A 11 -14.67 -5.01 -3.27
C ASN A 11 -13.59 -4.40 -4.17
N ALA A 12 -12.53 -5.15 -4.48
CA ALA A 12 -11.51 -4.75 -5.45
C ALA A 12 -12.08 -4.45 -6.85
N THR A 13 -13.27 -4.96 -7.20
CA THR A 13 -13.89 -4.77 -8.52
C THR A 13 -14.41 -3.35 -8.78
N SER A 14 -14.44 -2.46 -7.79
CA SER A 14 -14.88 -1.06 -8.00
C SER A 14 -13.93 -0.29 -8.91
N HIS A 15 -12.64 -0.64 -8.89
CA HIS A 15 -11.63 -0.04 -9.74
C HIS A 15 -11.48 -0.81 -11.04
N LYS A 16 -12.04 -0.28 -12.13
CA LYS A 16 -11.84 -0.87 -13.47
C LYS A 16 -10.40 -0.71 -13.98
N TRP A 17 -9.63 0.22 -13.41
CA TRP A 17 -8.31 0.61 -13.90
C TRP A 17 -7.29 0.69 -12.75
N PRO A 18 -6.11 0.03 -12.84
CA PRO A 18 -5.13 -0.02 -11.75
C PRO A 18 -4.65 1.36 -11.28
N PHE A 19 -4.45 2.33 -12.18
CA PHE A 19 -4.03 3.67 -11.78
C PHE A 19 -5.09 4.43 -10.98
N GLY A 20 -6.37 4.10 -11.13
CA GLY A 20 -7.41 4.63 -10.23
C GLY A 20 -7.21 4.18 -8.79
N ALA A 21 -6.79 2.91 -8.59
CA ALA A 21 -6.45 2.40 -7.27
C ALA A 21 -5.15 3.04 -6.74
N VAL A 22 -4.14 3.25 -7.58
CA VAL A 22 -2.92 3.99 -7.16
C VAL A 22 -3.27 5.42 -6.77
N ALA A 23 -4.10 6.12 -7.57
CA ALA A 23 -4.54 7.48 -7.28
C ALA A 23 -5.24 7.59 -5.92
N GLU A 24 -6.12 6.65 -5.55
CA GLU A 24 -6.72 6.64 -4.21
C GLU A 24 -5.70 6.47 -3.07
N LEU A 25 -4.60 5.74 -3.28
CA LEU A 25 -3.51 5.68 -2.28
C LEU A 25 -2.78 7.02 -2.18
N LEU A 26 -2.55 7.68 -3.32
CA LEU A 26 -1.94 9.00 -3.38
C LEU A 26 -2.83 10.08 -2.76
N ASP A 27 -4.13 10.05 -2.98
CA ASP A 27 -5.09 10.97 -2.35
C ASP A 27 -5.01 10.91 -0.83
N ASN A 28 -4.83 9.72 -0.25
CA ASN A 28 -4.65 9.56 1.19
C ASN A 28 -3.34 10.19 1.69
N ALA A 29 -2.27 10.11 0.90
CA ALA A 29 -1.00 10.75 1.21
C ALA A 29 -1.06 12.28 1.00
N VAL A 30 -1.76 12.77 -0.03
CA VAL A 30 -2.00 14.19 -0.28
C VAL A 30 -2.84 14.83 0.83
N ASP A 31 -3.82 14.10 1.37
CA ASP A 31 -4.60 14.54 2.53
C ASP A 31 -3.72 14.80 3.78
N GLU A 32 -2.49 14.27 3.83
CA GLU A 32 -1.49 14.51 4.88
C GLU A 32 -0.64 15.77 4.65
N ILE A 33 -0.85 16.55 3.59
CA ILE A 33 -0.23 17.88 3.46
C ILE A 33 -0.56 18.76 4.68
N LYS A 34 -1.76 18.62 5.25
CA LYS A 34 -2.19 19.32 6.48
C LYS A 34 -1.38 18.93 7.71
N THR A 35 -0.72 17.78 7.69
CA THR A 35 0.16 17.28 8.77
C THR A 35 1.64 17.48 8.43
N GLY A 36 1.94 18.15 7.32
CA GLY A 36 3.31 18.53 6.93
C GLY A 36 3.94 17.62 5.88
N ALA A 37 3.19 16.73 5.22
CA ALA A 37 3.70 15.93 4.12
C ALA A 37 4.25 16.83 2.99
N THR A 38 5.44 16.49 2.48
CA THR A 38 6.10 17.21 1.38
C THR A 38 6.46 16.30 0.21
N ARG A 39 6.48 14.99 0.43
CA ARG A 39 6.96 14.03 -0.56
C ARG A 39 6.15 12.74 -0.52
N ILE A 40 5.77 12.30 -1.71
CA ILE A 40 5.21 10.97 -1.94
C ILE A 40 6.15 10.23 -2.91
N VAL A 41 6.52 9.01 -2.55
CA VAL A 41 7.35 8.12 -3.36
C VAL A 41 6.47 6.97 -3.83
N VAL A 42 6.48 6.72 -5.14
CA VAL A 42 5.89 5.52 -5.74
C VAL A 42 7.00 4.79 -6.47
N ASP A 43 7.21 3.52 -6.13
CA ASP A 43 8.34 2.75 -6.66
C ASP A 43 8.03 1.26 -6.77
N LYS A 44 8.88 0.53 -7.49
CA LYS A 44 8.95 -0.93 -7.47
C LYS A 44 9.94 -1.36 -6.40
N ILE A 45 9.54 -2.35 -5.61
CA ILE A 45 10.48 -3.12 -4.79
C ILE A 45 10.41 -4.60 -5.16
N VAL A 46 11.47 -5.33 -4.84
CA VAL A 46 11.54 -6.78 -5.05
C VAL A 46 11.25 -7.50 -3.75
N ASN A 47 10.26 -8.37 -3.75
CA ASN A 47 10.00 -9.27 -2.63
C ASN A 47 11.15 -10.27 -2.50
N LYS A 48 11.95 -10.13 -1.45
CA LYS A 48 13.14 -10.96 -1.22
C LYS A 48 12.85 -12.45 -1.08
N ARG A 49 11.61 -12.86 -0.79
CA ARG A 49 11.24 -14.27 -0.60
C ARG A 49 11.15 -15.06 -1.89
N ASN A 50 10.61 -14.45 -2.93
CA ASN A 50 10.25 -15.14 -4.18
C ASN A 50 10.73 -14.38 -5.43
N GLY A 51 11.35 -13.21 -5.27
CA GLY A 51 11.81 -12.35 -6.36
C GLY A 51 10.70 -11.61 -7.09
N SER A 52 9.43 -11.72 -6.66
CA SER A 52 8.32 -11.05 -7.34
C SER A 52 8.36 -9.54 -7.12
N PRO A 53 7.95 -8.72 -8.09
CA PRO A 53 7.80 -7.29 -7.87
C PRO A 53 6.64 -6.99 -6.89
N ALA A 54 6.76 -5.86 -6.21
CA ALA A 54 5.77 -5.28 -5.34
C ALA A 54 5.74 -3.76 -5.54
N LEU A 55 4.57 -3.15 -5.39
CA LEU A 55 4.37 -1.71 -5.49
C LEU A 55 4.58 -1.06 -4.11
N LEU A 56 5.45 -0.08 -4.05
CA LEU A 56 5.69 0.77 -2.89
C LEU A 56 4.98 2.12 -3.09
N VAL A 57 4.23 2.55 -2.07
CA VAL A 57 3.73 3.93 -1.92
C VAL A 57 4.14 4.41 -0.54
N GLN A 58 4.89 5.51 -0.46
CA GLN A 58 5.37 6.05 0.81
C GLN A 58 5.21 7.57 0.86
N ASP A 59 4.75 8.08 1.99
CA ASP A 59 4.66 9.50 2.30
C ASP A 59 5.42 9.85 3.58
N ASP A 60 5.78 11.13 3.71
CA ASP A 60 6.37 11.74 4.91
C ASP A 60 5.34 12.50 5.76
N GLY A 61 4.06 12.13 5.67
CA GLY A 61 2.96 12.75 6.41
C GLY A 61 2.97 12.42 7.91
N GLY A 62 1.91 12.77 8.62
CA GLY A 62 1.84 12.64 10.08
C GLY A 62 1.79 11.20 10.61
N GLY A 63 1.56 10.23 9.73
CA GLY A 63 1.42 8.82 10.05
C GLY A 63 0.22 8.49 10.94
N MET A 64 0.14 7.22 11.35
CA MET A 64 -0.96 6.67 12.13
C MET A 64 -0.46 6.14 13.46
N ASP A 65 -1.09 6.59 14.55
CA ASP A 65 -0.95 5.92 15.83
C ASP A 65 -1.62 4.52 15.79
N PRO A 66 -1.35 3.64 16.77
CA PRO A 66 -1.90 2.29 16.80
C PRO A 66 -3.43 2.19 16.62
N ASP A 67 -4.19 3.14 17.14
CA ASP A 67 -5.65 3.11 17.03
C ASP A 67 -6.12 3.62 15.66
N SER A 68 -5.50 4.68 15.14
CA SER A 68 -5.72 5.13 13.76
C SER A 68 -5.39 4.05 12.74
N MET A 69 -4.30 3.30 12.95
CA MET A 69 -3.90 2.18 12.11
C MET A 69 -4.96 1.08 12.09
N ARG A 70 -5.49 0.71 13.27
CA ARG A 70 -6.59 -0.26 13.38
C ARG A 70 -7.86 0.21 12.68
N ARG A 71 -8.24 1.49 12.81
CA ARG A 71 -9.39 2.07 12.10
C ARG A 71 -9.17 2.07 10.59
N CYS A 72 -7.98 2.45 10.13
CA CYS A 72 -7.59 2.42 8.72
C CYS A 72 -7.73 1.02 8.11
N MET A 73 -7.37 -0.02 8.85
CA MET A 73 -7.45 -1.42 8.42
C MET A 73 -8.84 -2.04 8.58
N SER A 74 -9.71 -1.48 9.43
CA SER A 74 -11.04 -2.02 9.72
C SER A 74 -12.10 -1.52 8.73
N PHE A 75 -12.94 -2.40 8.19
CA PHE A 75 -14.02 -1.99 7.28
C PHE A 75 -15.05 -1.08 7.96
N GLY A 76 -15.49 -0.03 7.26
CA GLY A 76 -16.59 0.84 7.70
C GLY A 76 -16.22 1.95 8.69
N PHE A 77 -14.93 2.22 8.92
CA PHE A 77 -14.47 3.34 9.75
C PHE A 77 -13.80 4.42 8.91
N SER A 78 -14.24 5.68 9.07
CA SER A 78 -13.62 6.89 8.54
C SER A 78 -13.73 8.01 9.57
N ASP A 79 -12.59 8.55 10.02
CA ASP A 79 -12.55 9.75 10.89
C ASP A 79 -12.55 11.06 10.07
N LYS A 80 -12.52 10.96 8.74
CA LYS A 80 -12.40 12.11 7.84
C LYS A 80 -13.74 12.87 7.83
N GLN A 81 -13.75 14.09 8.38
CA GLN A 81 -14.91 14.97 8.36
C GLN A 81 -15.30 15.30 6.92
N SER A 82 -16.61 15.28 6.64
CA SER A 82 -17.17 15.61 5.33
C SER A 82 -16.80 17.04 4.92
N GLY A 83 -16.06 17.20 3.82
CA GLY A 83 -15.87 18.49 3.14
C GLY A 83 -14.43 18.98 2.96
N SER A 84 -13.43 18.39 3.64
CA SER A 84 -12.03 18.86 3.58
C SER A 84 -10.98 17.80 3.23
N SER A 85 -11.39 16.57 2.94
CA SER A 85 -10.49 15.48 2.54
C SER A 85 -11.08 14.68 1.40
N ILE A 86 -10.22 14.17 0.53
CA ILE A 86 -10.61 13.45 -0.68
C ILE A 86 -11.22 12.09 -0.31
N GLY A 87 -10.65 11.42 0.72
CA GLY A 87 -11.14 10.13 1.20
C GLY A 87 -12.36 10.22 2.13
N GLN A 88 -13.59 10.10 1.61
CA GLN A 88 -14.81 10.25 2.44
C GLN A 88 -15.36 8.95 3.04
N TYR A 89 -15.05 7.79 2.46
CA TYR A 89 -15.78 6.54 2.74
C TYR A 89 -15.02 5.50 3.59
N GLY A 90 -13.77 5.77 3.99
CA GLY A 90 -12.98 4.86 4.87
C GLY A 90 -12.64 3.49 4.27
N ASN A 91 -12.96 3.27 2.99
CA ASN A 91 -12.75 1.99 2.30
C ASN A 91 -11.70 2.07 1.18
N GLY A 92 -11.34 3.28 0.71
CA GLY A 92 -10.45 3.46 -0.44
C GLY A 92 -9.12 2.72 -0.31
N PHE A 93 -8.48 2.78 0.86
CA PHE A 93 -7.26 2.01 1.13
C PHE A 93 -7.44 0.49 0.91
N LYS A 94 -8.46 -0.13 1.52
CA LYS A 94 -8.69 -1.58 1.38
C LYS A 94 -9.03 -1.96 -0.04
N THR A 95 -9.92 -1.18 -0.67
CA THR A 95 -10.36 -1.43 -2.04
C THR A 95 -9.20 -1.32 -3.03
N SER A 96 -8.38 -0.28 -2.88
CA SER A 96 -7.28 0.01 -3.77
C SER A 96 -6.13 -0.98 -3.63
N THR A 97 -5.72 -1.30 -2.39
CA THR A 97 -4.70 -2.32 -2.18
C THR A 97 -5.13 -3.69 -2.71
N MET A 98 -6.37 -4.11 -2.44
CA MET A 98 -6.90 -5.39 -2.96
C MET A 98 -7.14 -5.39 -4.48
N ARG A 99 -7.29 -4.22 -5.12
CA ARG A 99 -7.29 -4.10 -6.58
C ARG A 99 -5.92 -4.25 -7.19
N LEU A 100 -4.86 -3.85 -6.48
CA LEU A 100 -3.50 -3.84 -7.02
C LEU A 100 -2.79 -5.18 -6.81
N GLY A 101 -3.06 -5.86 -5.69
CA GLY A 101 -2.55 -7.20 -5.42
C GLY A 101 -3.38 -7.94 -4.37
N ALA A 102 -3.03 -9.20 -4.14
CA ALA A 102 -3.71 -10.04 -3.16
C ALA A 102 -3.39 -9.59 -1.71
N ASP A 103 -2.22 -8.98 -1.50
CA ASP A 103 -1.73 -8.71 -0.16
C ASP A 103 -1.07 -7.32 -0.06
N ALA A 104 -1.26 -6.67 1.08
CA ALA A 104 -0.62 -5.40 1.40
C ALA A 104 -0.15 -5.36 2.84
N ILE A 105 1.06 -4.85 3.04
CA ILE A 105 1.63 -4.56 4.36
C ILE A 105 1.85 -3.05 4.49
N VAL A 106 1.52 -2.52 5.66
CA VAL A 106 1.62 -1.09 5.95
C VAL A 106 2.47 -0.88 7.19
N PHE A 107 3.40 0.04 7.06
CA PHE A 107 4.25 0.56 8.11
C PHE A 107 3.85 2.01 8.34
N SER A 108 3.65 2.42 9.59
CA SER A 108 3.37 3.83 9.88
C SER A 108 4.04 4.25 11.16
N ARG A 109 4.70 5.41 11.12
CA ARG A 109 5.35 6.04 12.28
C ARG A 109 4.61 7.33 12.58
N CYS A 110 4.20 7.51 13.83
CA CYS A 110 3.42 8.66 14.25
C CYS A 110 4.03 9.34 15.47
N MET A 111 4.06 10.66 15.43
CA MET A 111 4.53 11.54 16.51
C MET A 111 3.34 12.26 17.12
N LYS A 112 2.70 11.65 18.13
CA LYS A 112 1.58 12.26 18.89
C LYS A 112 1.97 12.46 20.35
N GLY A 113 1.13 13.19 21.09
CA GLY A 113 1.38 13.59 22.49
C GLY A 113 1.61 12.43 23.46
N SER A 114 1.25 11.19 23.12
CA SER A 114 1.55 9.98 23.89
C SER A 114 2.95 9.40 23.65
N GLY A 115 3.75 10.04 22.80
CA GLY A 115 5.09 9.60 22.38
C GLY A 115 5.13 8.99 20.98
N PRO A 116 6.34 8.76 20.43
CA PRO A 116 6.51 8.15 19.12
C PRO A 116 6.03 6.70 19.12
N THR A 117 5.27 6.34 18.10
CA THR A 117 4.82 4.96 17.89
C THR A 117 5.08 4.52 16.46
N GLN A 118 5.27 3.22 16.29
CA GLN A 118 5.38 2.57 15.00
C GLN A 118 4.48 1.35 14.97
N SER A 119 3.70 1.22 13.90
CA SER A 119 2.77 0.10 13.75
C SER A 119 2.99 -0.57 12.40
N VAL A 120 2.88 -1.90 12.41
CA VAL A 120 2.89 -2.73 11.20
C VAL A 120 1.57 -3.48 11.13
N GLY A 121 0.89 -3.43 9.98
CA GLY A 121 -0.34 -4.18 9.74
C GLY A 121 -0.34 -4.86 8.38
N LEU A 122 -0.90 -6.08 8.34
CA LEU A 122 -0.96 -6.91 7.15
C LEU A 122 -2.40 -7.20 6.75
N LEU A 123 -2.82 -6.65 5.61
CA LEU A 123 -4.06 -7.01 4.94
C LEU A 123 -3.73 -8.03 3.85
N SER A 124 -3.93 -9.32 4.14
CA SER A 124 -3.52 -10.42 3.25
C SER A 124 -4.68 -11.33 2.90
N TYR A 125 -5.11 -11.31 1.63
CA TYR A 125 -6.08 -12.28 1.12
C TYR A 125 -5.48 -13.70 1.16
N THR A 126 -4.19 -13.85 0.83
CA THR A 126 -3.50 -15.14 0.78
C THR A 126 -3.53 -15.83 2.16
N PHE A 127 -3.15 -15.11 3.22
CA PHE A 127 -3.23 -15.61 4.60
C PHE A 127 -4.65 -16.05 4.95
N LEU A 128 -5.65 -15.22 4.67
CA LEU A 128 -7.04 -15.50 5.03
C LEU A 128 -7.59 -16.72 4.28
N ALA A 129 -7.28 -16.84 2.98
CA ALA A 129 -7.73 -17.93 2.13
C ALA A 129 -7.05 -19.25 2.50
N GLU A 130 -5.71 -19.26 2.63
CA GLU A 130 -4.96 -20.48 2.91
C GLU A 130 -5.18 -21.02 4.32
N THR A 131 -5.47 -20.14 5.30
CA THR A 131 -5.81 -20.57 6.67
C THR A 131 -7.30 -20.79 6.88
N GLY A 132 -8.13 -20.61 5.83
CA GLY A 132 -9.57 -20.87 5.89
C GLY A 132 -10.34 -19.97 6.85
N GLN A 133 -9.88 -18.71 7.03
CA GLN A 133 -10.56 -17.76 7.92
C GLN A 133 -11.98 -17.48 7.43
N LYS A 134 -12.91 -17.44 8.38
CA LYS A 134 -14.32 -17.10 8.09
C LYS A 134 -14.58 -15.60 8.11
N ASP A 135 -13.73 -14.86 8.83
CA ASP A 135 -13.78 -13.42 9.01
C ASP A 135 -12.45 -12.78 8.62
N VAL A 136 -12.47 -11.53 8.16
CA VAL A 136 -11.24 -10.77 7.92
C VAL A 136 -10.56 -10.47 9.25
N VAL A 137 -9.37 -11.04 9.42
CA VAL A 137 -8.45 -10.77 10.52
C VAL A 137 -7.23 -10.03 9.96
N VAL A 138 -6.83 -8.95 10.60
CA VAL A 138 -5.67 -8.15 10.19
C VAL A 138 -4.62 -8.21 11.32
N PRO A 139 -3.57 -9.04 11.17
CA PRO A 139 -2.45 -9.07 12.11
C PRO A 139 -1.79 -7.71 12.19
N MET A 140 -1.60 -7.22 13.42
CA MET A 140 -0.94 -5.94 13.67
C MET A 140 -0.07 -6.00 14.92
N VAL A 141 1.10 -5.38 14.84
CA VAL A 141 2.04 -5.20 15.94
C VAL A 141 2.35 -3.73 16.09
N ASP A 142 2.54 -3.29 17.34
CA ASP A 142 2.77 -1.91 17.70
C ASP A 142 4.10 -1.83 18.48
N TYR A 143 4.85 -0.76 18.29
CA TYR A 143 6.10 -0.48 18.99
C TYR A 143 6.08 0.94 19.53
N LYS A 144 6.66 1.12 20.72
CA LYS A 144 7.09 2.45 21.16
C LYS A 144 8.46 2.71 20.57
N TYR A 145 8.62 3.89 20.00
CA TYR A 145 9.90 4.28 19.41
C TYR A 145 10.58 5.32 20.30
N ASP A 146 11.83 5.05 20.64
CA ASP A 146 12.65 6.00 21.38
C ASP A 146 13.43 6.86 20.37
N LEU A 147 13.14 8.15 20.36
CA LEU A 147 13.81 9.12 19.49
C LEU A 147 15.29 9.35 19.87
N LEU A 148 15.66 9.11 21.13
CA LEU A 148 17.00 9.35 21.65
C LEU A 148 17.92 8.18 21.34
N THR A 149 17.44 6.94 21.52
CA THR A 149 18.24 5.74 21.27
C THR A 149 18.08 5.21 19.85
N GLY A 150 16.96 5.52 19.18
CA GLY A 150 16.59 4.94 17.90
C GLY A 150 15.99 3.54 18.02
N ASP A 151 15.71 3.07 19.24
CA ASP A 151 15.20 1.72 19.46
C ASP A 151 13.68 1.65 19.35
N ALA A 152 13.19 0.54 18.80
CA ALA A 152 11.79 0.18 18.82
C ALA A 152 11.56 -0.91 19.88
N ILE A 153 10.73 -0.60 20.87
CA ILE A 153 10.38 -1.53 21.95
C ILE A 153 8.96 -2.03 21.69
N GLN A 154 8.77 -3.36 21.74
CA GLN A 154 7.47 -3.99 21.54
C GLN A 154 6.42 -3.37 22.47
N TYR A 155 5.29 -2.98 21.90
CA TYR A 155 4.18 -2.37 22.62
C TYR A 155 2.98 -3.33 22.66
N GLU A 156 3.00 -4.20 23.66
CA GLU A 156 2.03 -5.30 23.86
C GLU A 156 0.68 -4.82 24.41
N ARG A 157 0.00 -3.92 23.69
CA ARG A 157 -1.28 -3.31 24.11
C ARG A 157 -2.39 -4.31 24.44
N HIS A 158 -2.34 -5.49 23.83
CA HIS A 158 -3.33 -6.55 23.98
C HIS A 158 -2.73 -7.85 24.55
N GLY A 159 -1.54 -7.75 25.16
CA GLY A 159 -0.80 -8.87 25.76
C GLY A 159 0.23 -9.52 24.82
N ALA A 160 1.27 -10.08 25.44
CA ALA A 160 2.40 -10.71 24.77
C ALA A 160 1.98 -11.82 23.80
N ASP A 161 1.04 -12.68 24.19
CA ASP A 161 0.59 -13.80 23.34
C ASP A 161 -0.02 -13.32 22.01
N GLN A 162 -0.83 -12.26 22.06
CA GLN A 162 -1.42 -11.70 20.85
C GLN A 162 -0.38 -10.97 19.99
N PHE A 163 0.57 -10.28 20.62
CA PHE A 163 1.68 -9.66 19.92
C PHE A 163 2.52 -10.72 19.18
N CYS A 164 2.98 -11.75 19.89
CA CYS A 164 3.76 -12.87 19.34
C CYS A 164 3.02 -13.60 18.23
N SER A 165 1.72 -13.85 18.41
CA SER A 165 0.87 -14.47 17.38
C SER A 165 0.80 -13.60 16.12
N ASN A 166 0.49 -12.30 16.25
CA ASN A 166 0.43 -11.39 15.11
C ASN A 166 1.79 -11.24 14.41
N LEU A 167 2.88 -11.12 15.18
CA LEU A 167 4.23 -11.08 14.64
C LEU A 167 4.53 -12.35 13.84
N SER A 168 4.20 -13.53 14.37
CA SER A 168 4.41 -14.79 13.66
C SER A 168 3.68 -14.85 12.31
N VAL A 169 2.47 -14.27 12.22
CA VAL A 169 1.73 -14.18 10.96
C VAL A 169 2.41 -13.19 10.01
N LEU A 170 2.82 -12.02 10.48
CA LEU A 170 3.58 -11.04 9.68
C LEU A 170 4.85 -11.66 9.10
N LEU A 171 5.64 -12.34 9.94
CA LEU A 171 6.89 -12.99 9.56
C LEU A 171 6.70 -14.25 8.72
N LYS A 172 5.48 -14.78 8.59
CA LYS A 172 5.20 -15.93 7.71
C LYS A 172 4.66 -15.49 6.35
N TRP A 173 3.77 -14.51 6.34
CA TRP A 173 2.93 -14.18 5.18
C TRP A 173 3.28 -12.86 4.49
N SER A 174 4.12 -12.01 5.09
CA SER A 174 4.64 -10.80 4.44
C SER A 174 5.95 -11.06 3.69
N PRO A 175 6.44 -10.12 2.86
CA PRO A 175 7.78 -10.19 2.25
C PRO A 175 8.96 -10.24 3.23
N PHE A 176 8.73 -10.01 4.53
CA PHE A 176 9.78 -9.88 5.55
C PHE A 176 9.77 -11.11 6.47
N ALA A 177 10.94 -11.71 6.71
CA ALA A 177 11.06 -12.98 7.42
C ALA A 177 11.51 -12.84 8.87
N THR A 178 12.05 -11.68 9.23
CA THR A 178 12.54 -11.38 10.58
C THR A 178 11.94 -10.09 11.11
N GLU A 179 11.92 -9.92 12.43
CA GLU A 179 11.47 -8.67 13.06
C GLU A 179 12.42 -7.52 12.69
N GLU A 180 13.71 -7.82 12.56
CA GLU A 180 14.73 -6.89 12.08
C GLU A 180 14.45 -6.40 10.65
N ASP A 181 14.04 -7.30 9.74
CA ASP A 181 13.63 -6.90 8.38
C ASP A 181 12.41 -5.97 8.42
N LEU A 182 11.42 -6.24 9.29
CA LEU A 182 10.27 -5.35 9.47
C LEU A 182 10.71 -3.98 9.99
N MET A 183 11.55 -3.95 11.03
CA MET A 183 12.03 -2.70 11.63
C MET A 183 12.88 -1.88 10.66
N GLY A 184 13.66 -2.54 9.80
CA GLY A 184 14.43 -1.90 8.73
C GLY A 184 13.57 -1.09 7.75
N ASN A 185 12.28 -1.39 7.61
CA ASN A 185 11.38 -0.62 6.73
C ASN A 185 10.98 0.76 7.29
N PHE A 186 11.32 1.07 8.54
CA PHE A 186 11.06 2.39 9.12
C PHE A 186 12.24 3.37 9.01
N SER A 187 13.43 2.92 8.56
CA SER A 187 14.63 3.76 8.54
C SER A 187 14.52 4.95 7.57
N ASP A 188 13.80 4.78 6.47
CA ASP A 188 13.61 5.74 5.39
C ASP A 188 12.26 6.48 5.45
N ILE A 189 11.38 6.12 6.39
CA ILE A 189 10.12 6.85 6.65
C ILE A 189 10.40 8.22 7.29
N GLY A 190 11.50 8.36 8.03
CA GLY A 190 11.80 9.59 8.77
C GLY A 190 11.08 9.65 10.12
N PRO A 191 10.87 10.82 10.73
CA PRO A 191 10.27 10.93 12.08
C PRO A 191 8.78 10.55 12.10
N HIS A 192 8.07 10.72 10.99
CA HIS A 192 6.68 10.32 10.83
C HIS A 192 6.42 10.04 9.34
N GLY A 193 5.39 9.25 9.06
CA GLY A 193 4.99 8.92 7.69
C GLY A 193 4.36 7.56 7.59
N THR A 194 3.93 7.20 6.38
CA THR A 194 3.34 5.90 6.09
C THR A 194 4.02 5.29 4.87
N LYS A 195 4.25 3.98 4.92
CA LYS A 195 4.78 3.18 3.83
C LYS A 195 3.83 2.00 3.61
N ILE A 196 3.33 1.88 2.39
CA ILE A 196 2.43 0.83 1.94
C ILE A 196 3.17 0.01 0.88
N ILE A 197 3.19 -1.30 1.08
CA ILE A 197 3.76 -2.25 0.11
C ILE A 197 2.66 -3.20 -0.31
N VAL A 198 2.27 -3.15 -1.58
CA VAL A 198 1.32 -4.10 -2.18
C VAL A 198 2.12 -5.16 -2.93
N PHE A 199 1.90 -6.43 -2.59
CA PHE A 199 2.62 -7.56 -3.13
C PHE A 199 1.66 -8.67 -3.55
N ASN A 200 2.19 -9.70 -4.21
CA ASN A 200 1.36 -10.66 -4.96
C ASN A 200 0.41 -9.91 -5.91
N LEU A 201 1.01 -9.02 -6.72
CA LEU A 201 0.32 -8.17 -7.68
C LEU A 201 -0.45 -9.01 -8.70
N TRP A 202 -1.57 -8.48 -9.18
CA TRP A 202 -2.41 -9.22 -10.12
C TRP A 202 -1.78 -9.32 -11.50
N SER A 203 -1.98 -10.48 -12.11
CA SER A 203 -1.69 -10.76 -13.51
C SER A 203 -2.98 -10.92 -14.31
N ASN A 204 -2.90 -10.67 -15.61
CA ASN A 204 -3.94 -11.00 -16.56
C ASN A 204 -4.03 -12.52 -16.82
N ASP A 205 -4.96 -12.93 -17.68
CA ASP A 205 -5.20 -14.34 -18.02
C ASP A 205 -3.99 -15.03 -18.66
N ASP A 206 -3.07 -14.27 -19.26
CA ASP A 206 -1.82 -14.75 -19.85
C ASP A 206 -0.67 -14.84 -18.81
N GLY A 207 -0.94 -14.54 -17.55
CA GLY A 207 0.05 -14.56 -16.46
C GLY A 207 0.97 -13.34 -16.40
N VAL A 208 0.75 -12.33 -17.25
CA VAL A 208 1.52 -11.08 -17.28
C VAL A 208 0.96 -10.13 -16.24
N LEU A 209 1.82 -9.53 -15.40
CA LEU A 209 1.41 -8.54 -14.41
C LEU A 209 0.62 -7.41 -15.05
N GLU A 210 -0.41 -6.86 -14.38
CA GLU A 210 -1.15 -5.72 -14.92
C GLU A 210 -0.33 -4.41 -14.89
N LEU A 211 0.59 -4.29 -13.93
CA LEU A 211 1.56 -3.22 -13.84
C LEU A 211 2.89 -3.66 -14.45
N ASP A 212 3.38 -2.86 -15.39
CA ASP A 212 4.65 -3.04 -16.05
C ASP A 212 5.67 -2.07 -15.46
N PHE A 213 6.73 -2.62 -14.88
CA PHE A 213 7.79 -1.88 -14.22
C PHE A 213 9.11 -1.89 -15.00
N ASP A 214 9.15 -2.53 -16.17
CA ASP A 214 10.39 -2.87 -16.85
C ASP A 214 10.51 -2.16 -18.21
N THR A 215 9.40 -1.81 -18.86
CA THR A 215 9.43 -1.11 -20.17
C THR A 215 10.01 0.30 -20.09
N LYS A 216 9.80 1.02 -18.98
CA LYS A 216 10.35 2.36 -18.75
C LYS A 216 10.87 2.48 -17.32
N GLU A 217 12.17 2.71 -17.17
CA GLU A 217 12.86 2.71 -15.88
C GLU A 217 12.30 3.75 -14.87
N GLU A 218 11.88 4.93 -15.36
CA GLU A 218 11.33 6.00 -14.51
C GLU A 218 9.78 6.07 -14.53
N ASP A 219 9.10 5.00 -14.92
CA ASP A 219 7.64 4.99 -15.02
C ASP A 219 7.05 3.63 -14.65
N ILE A 220 5.82 3.64 -14.15
CA ILE A 220 5.02 2.43 -13.98
C ILE A 220 3.96 2.46 -15.07
N MET A 221 4.02 1.49 -15.96
CA MET A 221 3.14 1.41 -17.10
C MET A 221 2.00 0.42 -16.83
N ILE A 222 0.92 0.50 -17.60
CA ILE A 222 -0.06 -0.60 -17.69
C ILE A 222 0.41 -1.59 -18.75
N SER A 223 0.38 -2.88 -18.43
CA SER A 223 0.75 -3.93 -19.38
C SER A 223 -0.12 -3.93 -20.63
N GLY A 224 0.52 -4.21 -21.78
CA GLY A 224 -0.10 -4.07 -23.09
C GLY A 224 -0.16 -2.63 -23.60
N ALA A 225 0.46 -1.67 -22.89
CA ALA A 225 0.72 -0.35 -23.44
C ALA A 225 1.52 -0.46 -24.76
N PRO A 226 1.13 0.26 -25.81
CA PRO A 226 1.92 0.31 -27.03
C PRO A 226 3.31 0.87 -26.73
N ASN A 227 4.36 0.23 -27.24
CA ASN A 227 5.73 0.73 -27.13
C ASN A 227 6.09 1.58 -28.38
N PRO A 228 6.14 2.92 -28.28
CA PRO A 228 6.37 3.76 -29.45
C PRO A 228 7.73 3.49 -30.12
N ALA A 229 8.72 3.00 -29.36
CA ALA A 229 10.03 2.65 -29.90
C ALA A 229 9.95 1.48 -30.89
N GLU A 230 9.05 0.52 -30.65
CA GLU A 230 8.85 -0.68 -31.47
C GLU A 230 7.86 -0.44 -32.63
N THR A 231 7.02 0.60 -32.54
CA THR A 231 6.00 0.90 -33.54
C THR A 231 6.62 1.48 -34.82
N THR A 232 6.92 0.71 -35.86
CA THR A 232 7.57 1.24 -37.09
C THR A 232 6.74 2.27 -37.88
N ASN A 233 5.42 2.34 -37.65
CA ASN A 233 4.53 3.26 -38.36
C ASN A 233 4.43 4.63 -37.66
N ALA A 234 4.83 5.70 -38.35
CA ALA A 234 4.87 7.06 -37.82
C ALA A 234 3.49 7.58 -37.34
N VAL A 235 2.40 7.23 -38.01
CA VAL A 235 1.05 7.66 -37.62
C VAL A 235 0.61 6.97 -36.32
N LYS A 236 0.93 5.67 -36.18
CA LYS A 236 0.68 4.94 -34.93
C LYS A 236 1.54 5.48 -33.79
N ARG A 237 2.83 5.76 -34.02
CA ARG A 237 3.71 6.40 -33.01
C ARG A 237 3.13 7.73 -32.51
N THR A 238 2.71 8.61 -33.42
CA THR A 238 2.14 9.92 -33.05
C THR A 238 0.85 9.74 -32.25
N ASN A 239 0.01 8.77 -32.60
CA ASN A 239 -1.19 8.46 -31.84
C ASN A 239 -0.85 7.91 -30.44
N GLU A 240 0.12 7.01 -30.31
CA GLU A 240 0.58 6.46 -29.03
C GLU A 240 1.19 7.55 -28.13
N ASN A 241 1.86 8.53 -28.73
CA ASN A 241 2.39 9.71 -28.03
C ASN A 241 1.33 10.76 -27.69
N HIS A 242 0.08 10.60 -28.14
CA HIS A 242 -0.99 11.52 -27.80
C HIS A 242 -1.26 11.49 -26.28
N LEU A 243 -1.45 12.66 -25.67
CA LEU A 243 -1.61 12.82 -24.22
C LEU A 243 -2.68 11.90 -23.64
N SER A 244 -3.80 11.71 -24.33
CA SER A 244 -4.88 10.80 -23.85
C SER A 244 -4.43 9.33 -23.73
N ASN A 245 -3.52 8.88 -24.60
CA ASN A 245 -2.98 7.53 -24.52
C ASN A 245 -1.90 7.45 -23.46
N GLN A 246 -1.05 8.47 -23.32
CA GLN A 246 -0.09 8.52 -22.22
C GLN A 246 -0.79 8.54 -20.85
N LEU A 247 -1.84 9.35 -20.67
CA LEU A 247 -2.66 9.36 -19.47
C LEU A 247 -3.29 8.00 -19.14
N ARG A 248 -3.49 7.13 -20.15
CA ARG A 248 -4.08 5.80 -19.97
C ARG A 248 -3.06 4.73 -19.58
N TYR A 249 -1.79 4.92 -19.94
CA TYR A 249 -0.77 3.88 -19.85
C TYR A 249 0.44 4.24 -19.00
N SER A 250 0.72 5.52 -18.74
CA SER A 250 1.86 6.02 -17.95
C SER A 250 1.39 6.61 -16.64
N LEU A 251 1.80 6.02 -15.52
CA LEU A 251 1.44 6.50 -14.19
C LEU A 251 2.00 7.91 -13.96
N ARG A 252 3.23 8.17 -14.41
CA ARG A 252 3.88 9.49 -14.29
C ARG A 252 3.05 10.59 -14.96
N VAL A 253 2.50 10.31 -16.14
CA VAL A 253 1.65 11.27 -16.86
C VAL A 253 0.28 11.39 -16.20
N SER A 254 -0.32 10.29 -15.75
CA SER A 254 -1.60 10.30 -15.02
C SER A 254 -1.54 11.15 -13.75
N ILE A 255 -0.49 11.00 -12.94
CA ILE A 255 -0.35 11.74 -11.67
C ILE A 255 -0.06 13.23 -11.90
N SER A 256 0.71 13.57 -12.93
CA SER A 256 1.07 14.97 -13.21
C SER A 256 -0.08 15.84 -13.73
N HIS A 257 -1.20 15.23 -14.13
CA HIS A 257 -2.37 15.91 -14.69
C HIS A 257 -3.68 15.59 -13.95
N GLY A 258 -3.59 14.89 -12.82
CA GLY A 258 -4.71 14.52 -11.95
C GLY A 258 -5.10 15.61 -10.96
#